data_AF-A0A6P5RXK9-F1
#
_entry.id   AF-A0A6P5RXK9-F1
#
_cell.length_a   1.000
_cell.length_b   1.000
_cell.length_c   1.000
_cell.angle_alpha   90.00
_cell.angle_beta   90.00
_cell.angle_gamma   90.00
#
_symmetry.space_group_name_H-M   'P 1'
#
loop_
_entity.id
_entity.type
_entity.pdbx_description
1 polymer ?
#
loop_
_entity_poly.entity_id
_entity_poly.type
_entity_poly.pdbx_seq_one_letter_code
_entity_poly.pdbx_strand_id
1 'polypeptide(L)'
;MSNLRRVLERQQKQREEIRRRRAEEDRDVDEEEEQMLAAAHDAVGVLGLIPKQKLTAALRMFAYGASAEQVDEIARMGKSTILEYLVRFYDAVENLYTREYLRKPTPRDLQRLLQKGEDRGFPGMIGSIDCMY
;
A
#
# COMPACT_ATOMS: atom_id res chain seq x y z
N MET A 1 -21.73 19.40 -38.10
CA MET A 1 -22.06 18.18 -37.31
C MET A 1 -20.90 17.18 -37.16
N SER A 2 -19.71 17.36 -37.76
CA SER A 2 -18.62 16.37 -37.70
C SER A 2 -17.75 16.41 -36.42
N ASN A 3 -17.64 17.56 -35.75
CA ASN A 3 -16.73 17.72 -34.60
C ASN A 3 -17.24 16.99 -33.34
N LEU A 4 -18.56 17.02 -33.10
CA LEU A 4 -19.16 16.35 -31.94
C LEU A 4 -19.00 14.82 -32.02
N ARG A 5 -19.13 14.26 -33.23
CA ARG A 5 -18.95 12.82 -33.48
C ARG A 5 -17.52 12.38 -33.20
N ARG A 6 -16.54 13.17 -33.64
CA ARG A 6 -15.11 12.93 -33.36
C ARG A 6 -14.77 13.04 -31.87
N VAL A 7 -15.42 13.96 -31.14
CA VAL A 7 -15.24 14.09 -29.69
C VAL A 7 -15.81 12.87 -28.95
N LEU A 8 -17.00 12.42 -29.33
CA LEU A 8 -17.63 11.23 -28.74
C LEU A 8 -16.83 9.95 -29.01
N GLU A 9 -16.30 9.78 -30.22
CA GLU A 9 -15.42 8.66 -30.57
C GLU A 9 -14.13 8.66 -29.74
N ARG A 10 -13.51 9.84 -29.53
CA ARG A 10 -12.33 9.98 -28.66
C ARG A 10 -12.63 9.64 -27.20
N GLN A 11 -13.79 10.08 -26.70
CA GLN A 11 -14.25 9.79 -25.34
C GLN A 11 -14.55 8.30 -25.14
N GLN A 12 -15.19 7.64 -26.11
CA GLN A 12 -15.40 6.19 -26.08
C GLN A 12 -14.07 5.44 -26.08
N LYS A 13 -13.13 5.84 -26.95
CA LYS A 13 -11.81 5.21 -27.03
C LYS A 13 -11.00 5.35 -25.73
N GLN A 14 -11.04 6.52 -25.08
CA GLN A 14 -10.40 6.72 -23.77
C GLN A 14 -11.04 5.85 -22.67
N ARG A 15 -12.37 5.73 -22.64
CA ARG A 15 -13.06 4.89 -21.65
C ARG A 15 -12.74 3.41 -21.84
N GLU A 16 -12.66 2.93 -23.08
CA GLU A 16 -12.25 1.56 -23.38
C GLU A 16 -10.78 1.32 -23.01
N GLU A 17 -9.90 2.29 -23.25
CA GLU A 17 -8.49 2.18 -22.87
C GLU A 17 -8.32 2.11 -21.35
N ILE A 18 -9.02 2.96 -20.59
CA ILE A 18 -9.04 2.88 -19.11
C ILE A 18 -9.57 1.53 -18.64
N ARG A 19 -10.63 1.02 -19.27
CA ARG A 19 -11.21 -0.28 -18.91
C ARG A 19 -10.24 -1.43 -19.20
N ARG A 20 -9.51 -1.37 -20.32
CA ARG A 20 -8.49 -2.37 -20.67
C ARG A 20 -7.32 -2.32 -19.69
N ARG A 21 -6.81 -1.13 -19.36
CA ARG A 21 -5.72 -0.97 -18.38
C ARG A 21 -6.09 -1.54 -17.02
N ARG A 22 -7.29 -1.25 -16.51
CA ARG A 22 -7.76 -1.85 -15.25
C ARG A 22 -7.85 -3.37 -15.31
N ALA A 23 -8.37 -3.93 -16.40
CA ALA A 23 -8.47 -5.38 -16.57
C ALA A 23 -7.11 -6.06 -16.83
N GLU A 24 -6.09 -5.30 -17.22
CA GLU A 24 -4.71 -5.78 -17.32
C GLU A 24 -4.05 -5.73 -15.95
N GLU A 25 -4.16 -4.62 -15.22
CA GLU A 25 -3.75 -4.51 -13.81
C GLU A 25 -4.39 -5.60 -12.95
N ASP A 26 -5.69 -5.88 -13.09
CA ASP A 26 -6.38 -6.94 -12.35
C ASP A 26 -5.80 -8.33 -12.69
N ARG A 27 -5.47 -8.59 -13.96
CA ARG A 27 -4.86 -9.87 -14.39
C ARG A 27 -3.42 -10.01 -13.90
N ASP A 28 -2.64 -8.94 -13.95
CA ASP A 28 -1.26 -8.93 -13.45
C ASP A 28 -1.24 -9.20 -11.93
N VAL A 29 -2.20 -8.64 -11.18
CA VAL A 29 -2.39 -8.91 -9.74
C VAL A 29 -2.77 -10.37 -9.49
N ASP A 30 -3.67 -10.94 -10.30
CA ASP A 30 -4.06 -12.35 -10.18
C ASP A 30 -2.87 -13.30 -10.47
N GLU A 31 -2.06 -13.00 -11.49
CA GLU A 31 -0.86 -13.79 -11.83
C GLU A 31 0.24 -13.67 -10.76
N GLU A 32 0.43 -12.49 -10.16
CA GLU A 32 1.32 -12.30 -9.02
C GLU A 32 0.83 -13.07 -7.77
N GLU A 33 -0.49 -13.07 -7.51
CA GLU A 33 -1.08 -13.83 -6.40
C GLU A 33 -0.87 -15.34 -6.61
N GLU A 34 -1.05 -15.85 -7.83
CA GLU A 34 -0.80 -17.26 -8.17
C GLU A 34 0.69 -17.64 -8.01
N GLN A 35 1.62 -16.80 -8.47
CA GLN A 35 3.06 -17.01 -8.27
C GLN A 35 3.45 -16.99 -6.80
N MET A 36 2.86 -16.09 -6.01
CA MET A 36 3.06 -16.02 -4.56
C MET A 36 2.51 -17.24 -3.82
N LEU A 37 1.37 -17.77 -4.27
CA LEU A 37 0.77 -19.00 -3.74
C LEU A 37 1.64 -20.21 -4.08
N ALA A 38 2.14 -20.31 -5.31
CA ALA A 38 3.09 -21.35 -5.70
C ALA A 38 4.36 -21.32 -4.84
N ALA A 39 4.92 -20.13 -4.59
CA ALA A 39 6.07 -19.93 -3.71
C ALA A 39 5.80 -20.18 -2.21
N ALA A 40 4.54 -20.27 -1.79
CA ALA A 40 4.16 -20.57 -0.42
C ALA A 40 4.10 -22.07 -0.11
N HIS A 41 4.19 -22.94 -1.11
CA HIS A 41 4.24 -24.39 -0.90
C HIS A 41 5.61 -24.79 -0.36
N ASP A 42 5.63 -25.66 0.66
CA ASP A 42 6.88 -26.25 1.14
C ASP A 42 7.40 -27.33 0.18
N ALA A 43 8.57 -27.89 0.48
CA ALA A 43 9.20 -28.92 -0.35
C ALA A 43 8.38 -30.22 -0.48
N VAL A 44 7.33 -30.38 0.33
CA VAL A 44 6.40 -31.52 0.33
C VAL A 44 5.08 -31.17 -0.39
N GLY A 45 4.92 -29.92 -0.84
CA GLY A 45 3.73 -29.44 -1.53
C GLY A 45 2.60 -29.07 -0.58
N VAL A 46 2.86 -28.87 0.71
CA VAL A 46 1.88 -28.35 1.66
C VAL A 46 1.89 -26.83 1.59
N LEU A 47 0.71 -26.24 1.44
CA LEU A 47 0.56 -24.79 1.44
C LEU A 47 0.96 -24.22 2.81
N GLY A 48 2.09 -23.52 2.85
CA GLY A 48 2.54 -22.78 4.01
C GLY A 48 1.77 -21.46 4.18
N LEU A 49 2.25 -20.63 5.10
CA LEU A 49 1.67 -19.31 5.33
C LEU A 49 1.83 -18.43 4.08
N ILE A 50 0.70 -17.98 3.52
CA ILE A 50 0.67 -17.18 2.30
C ILE A 50 1.13 -15.73 2.59
N PRO A 51 1.78 -15.03 1.64
CA PRO A 51 2.29 -13.67 1.84
C PRO A 51 1.24 -12.68 2.35
N LYS A 52 0.01 -12.74 1.84
CA LYS A 52 -1.12 -11.89 2.25
C LYS A 52 -1.49 -12.07 3.72
N GLN A 53 -1.43 -13.29 4.24
CA GLN A 53 -1.70 -13.61 5.64
C GLN A 53 -0.60 -13.05 6.55
N LYS A 54 0.68 -13.19 6.15
CA LYS A 54 1.84 -12.62 6.84
C LYS A 54 1.78 -11.10 6.92
N LEU A 55 1.47 -10.46 5.79
CA LEU A 55 1.33 -9.01 5.70
C LEU A 55 0.15 -8.50 6.54
N THR A 56 -0.99 -9.19 6.48
CA THR A 56 -2.18 -8.83 7.27
C THR A 56 -1.89 -8.91 8.77
N ALA A 57 -1.14 -9.91 9.23
CA ALA A 57 -0.75 -10.02 10.63
C ALA A 57 0.08 -8.81 11.09
N ALA A 58 1.12 -8.45 10.33
CA ALA A 58 1.96 -7.28 10.61
C ALA A 58 1.15 -5.98 10.63
N LEU A 59 0.31 -5.75 9.61
CA LEU A 59 -0.52 -4.55 9.51
C LEU A 59 -1.52 -4.43 10.67
N ARG A 60 -2.09 -5.53 11.14
CA ARG A 60 -3.01 -5.52 12.29
C ARG A 60 -2.31 -5.19 13.60
N MET A 61 -1.09 -5.69 13.81
CA MET A 61 -0.29 -5.28 14.97
C MET A 61 -0.05 -3.77 14.96
N PHE A 62 0.30 -3.20 13.80
CA PHE A 62 0.50 -1.75 13.66
C PHE A 62 -0.78 -0.93 13.84
N ALA A 63 -1.87 -1.33 13.19
CA ALA A 63 -3.11 -0.56 13.18
C ALA A 63 -3.78 -0.51 14.55
N TYR A 64 -3.69 -1.59 15.33
CA TYR A 64 -4.38 -1.71 16.61
C TYR A 64 -3.47 -1.56 17.83
N GLY A 65 -2.15 -1.50 17.64
CA GLY A 65 -1.20 -1.60 18.75
C GLY A 65 -1.32 -2.93 19.50
N ALA A 66 -1.76 -3.98 18.80
CA ALA A 66 -2.09 -5.27 19.39
C ALA A 66 -0.81 -6.11 19.60
N SER A 67 -0.82 -6.98 20.62
CA SER A 67 0.26 -7.94 20.84
C SER A 67 0.21 -9.08 19.83
N ALA A 68 1.33 -9.81 19.68
CA ALA A 68 1.39 -10.96 18.79
C ALA A 68 0.39 -12.05 19.20
N GLU A 69 0.12 -12.20 20.50
CA GLU A 69 -0.94 -13.07 21.06
C GLU A 69 -2.31 -12.76 20.45
N GLN A 70 -2.69 -11.48 20.42
CA GLN A 70 -4.02 -11.08 19.95
C GLN A 70 -4.16 -11.27 18.44
N VAL A 71 -3.05 -11.21 17.71
CA VAL A 71 -3.03 -11.41 16.27
C VAL A 71 -2.89 -12.88 15.90
N ASP A 72 -2.30 -13.73 16.74
CA ASP A 72 -2.14 -15.17 16.46
C ASP A 72 -3.46 -15.89 16.26
N GLU A 73 -4.49 -15.56 17.05
CA GLU A 73 -5.80 -16.20 16.99
C GLU A 73 -6.50 -15.90 15.66
N ILE A 74 -6.32 -14.68 15.16
CA ILE A 74 -7.00 -14.23 13.95
C ILE A 74 -6.20 -14.58 12.69
N ALA A 75 -4.88 -14.43 12.75
CA ALA A 75 -3.99 -14.75 11.65
C ALA A 75 -3.67 -16.24 11.56
N ARG A 76 -4.03 -17.05 12.58
CA ARG A 76 -3.68 -18.48 12.69
C ARG A 76 -2.19 -18.72 12.40
N MET A 77 -1.35 -17.92 13.06
CA MET A 77 0.08 -17.85 12.80
C MET A 77 0.83 -17.88 14.12
N GLY A 78 1.97 -18.58 14.19
CA GLY A 78 2.78 -18.60 15.40
C GLY A 78 3.30 -17.20 15.75
N LYS A 79 3.28 -16.86 17.04
CA LYS A 79 3.72 -15.55 17.56
C LYS A 79 5.11 -15.14 17.07
N SER A 80 6.05 -16.09 17.09
CA SER A 80 7.42 -15.87 16.60
C SER A 80 7.43 -15.49 15.12
N THR A 81 6.63 -16.16 14.30
CA THR A 81 6.48 -15.84 12.88
C THR A 81 5.87 -14.45 12.68
N ILE A 82 4.84 -14.09 13.45
CA ILE A 82 4.22 -12.75 13.38
C ILE A 82 5.27 -11.67 13.67
N LEU A 83 6.05 -11.82 14.74
CA LEU A 83 7.10 -10.86 15.11
C LEU A 83 8.21 -10.78 14.05
N GLU A 84 8.63 -11.91 13.49
CA GLU A 84 9.60 -11.94 12.38
C GLU A 84 9.09 -11.16 11.16
N TYR A 85 7.85 -11.36 10.76
CA TYR A 85 7.25 -10.63 9.63
C TYR A 85 7.01 -9.16 9.95
N LEU A 86 6.73 -8.81 11.21
CA LEU A 86 6.63 -7.43 11.64
C LEU A 86 7.96 -6.69 11.43
N VAL A 87 9.08 -7.31 11.84
CA VAL A 87 10.43 -6.75 11.63
C VAL A 87 10.74 -6.62 10.14
N ARG A 88 10.50 -7.66 9.34
CA ARG A 88 10.72 -7.60 7.88
C ARG A 88 9.88 -6.53 7.20
N PHE A 89 8.64 -6.35 7.64
CA PHE A 89 7.78 -5.28 7.13
C PHE A 89 8.34 -3.90 7.48
N TYR A 90 8.80 -3.71 8.73
CA TYR A 90 9.44 -2.48 9.15
C TYR A 90 10.70 -2.18 8.32
N ASP A 91 11.57 -3.16 8.14
CA ASP A 91 12.79 -3.02 7.32
C ASP A 91 12.43 -2.66 5.87
N ALA A 92 11.40 -3.27 5.30
CA ALA A 92 10.94 -2.93 3.95
C ALA A 92 10.45 -1.48 3.87
N VAL A 93 9.61 -1.05 4.82
CA VAL A 93 9.12 0.34 4.89
C VAL A 93 10.27 1.31 5.06
N GLU A 94 11.21 1.03 5.97
CA GLU A 94 12.40 1.87 6.14
C GLU A 94 13.17 1.96 4.84
N ASN A 95 13.51 0.85 4.20
CA ASN A 95 14.27 0.84 2.95
C ASN A 95 13.57 1.61 1.81
N LEU A 96 12.25 1.45 1.65
CA LEU A 96 11.46 2.13 0.62
C LEU A 96 11.36 3.64 0.87
N TYR A 97 11.08 4.04 2.11
CA TYR A 97 10.69 5.42 2.41
C TYR A 97 11.84 6.27 2.97
N THR A 98 12.98 5.68 3.34
CA THR A 98 14.10 6.42 3.96
C THR A 98 14.58 7.58 3.12
N ARG A 99 14.84 7.34 1.83
CA ARG A 99 15.46 8.34 0.96
C ARG A 99 14.58 9.54 0.68
N GLU A 100 13.26 9.36 0.66
CA GLU A 100 12.33 10.42 0.29
C GLU A 100 11.58 11.00 1.49
N TYR A 101 11.16 10.18 2.46
CA TYR A 101 10.21 10.57 3.51
C TYR A 101 10.78 10.49 4.93
N LEU A 102 11.65 9.52 5.24
CA LEU A 102 12.20 9.38 6.61
C LEU A 102 13.54 10.10 6.83
N ARG A 103 14.09 10.73 5.77
CA ARG A 103 15.24 11.63 5.90
C ARG A 103 14.85 12.97 6.51
N LYS A 104 15.86 13.74 6.93
CA LYS A 104 15.67 15.14 7.31
C LYS A 104 15.01 15.92 6.15
N PRO A 105 13.90 16.65 6.38
CA PRO A 105 13.24 17.44 5.36
C PRO A 105 14.16 18.54 4.82
N THR A 106 14.12 18.76 3.50
CA THR A 106 14.78 19.90 2.87
C THR A 106 13.81 21.10 2.83
N PRO A 107 14.31 22.33 2.64
CA PRO A 107 13.43 23.49 2.43
C PRO A 107 12.38 23.30 1.34
N ARG A 108 12.71 22.56 0.28
CA ARG A 108 11.78 22.22 -0.80
C ARG A 108 10.66 21.28 -0.34
N ASP A 109 11.00 20.27 0.46
CA ASP A 109 9.99 19.35 1.03
C ASP A 109 9.03 20.10 1.95
N LEU A 110 9.57 21.00 2.79
CA LEU A 110 8.79 21.85 3.68
C LEU A 110 7.82 22.74 2.88
N GLN A 111 8.31 23.43 1.85
CA GLN A 111 7.47 24.27 0.99
C GLN A 111 6.37 23.45 0.30
N ARG A 112 6.70 22.25 -0.21
CA ARG A 112 5.72 21.33 -0.80
C ARG A 112 4.65 20.89 0.20
N LEU A 113 5.03 20.61 1.44
CA LEU A 113 4.11 20.22 2.50
C LEU A 113 3.21 21.38 2.94
N LEU A 114 3.75 22.59 3.05
CA LEU A 114 2.98 23.80 3.36
C LEU A 114 1.93 24.11 2.28
N GLN A 115 2.33 24.09 1.00
CA GLN A 115 1.39 24.32 -0.10
C GLN A 115 0.24 23.30 -0.09
N LYS A 116 0.55 22.02 0.11
CA LYS A 116 -0.50 20.98 0.24
C LYS A 116 -1.40 21.19 1.46
N GLY A 117 -0.87 21.75 2.54
CA GLY A 117 -1.65 22.13 3.72
C GLY A 117 -2.61 23.28 3.40
N GLU A 118 -2.11 24.34 2.78
CA GLU A 118 -2.90 25.49 2.35
C GLU A 118 -4.01 25.11 1.37
N ASP A 119 -3.70 24.28 0.36
CA ASP A 119 -4.69 23.77 -0.60
C ASP A 119 -5.83 22.99 0.08
N ARG A 120 -5.57 22.41 1.26
CA ARG A 120 -6.53 21.68 2.08
C ARG A 120 -7.19 22.55 3.15
N GLY A 121 -6.85 23.83 3.26
CA GLY A 121 -7.40 24.76 4.24
C GLY A 121 -6.63 24.85 5.57
N PHE A 122 -5.43 24.27 5.64
CA PHE A 122 -4.59 24.26 6.84
C PHE A 122 -3.28 25.04 6.64
N PRO A 123 -3.32 26.38 6.73
CA PRO A 123 -2.11 27.19 6.67
C PRO A 123 -1.23 26.95 7.91
N GLY A 124 0.04 26.60 7.71
CA GLY A 124 1.03 26.49 8.80
C GLY A 124 1.21 25.13 9.48
N MET A 125 0.76 24.02 8.87
CA MET A 125 0.73 22.67 9.49
C MET A 125 2.07 22.07 9.96
N ILE A 126 3.22 22.61 9.59
CA ILE A 126 4.49 21.96 9.90
C ILE A 126 4.79 22.08 11.40
N GLY A 127 4.57 20.97 12.12
CA GLY A 127 4.84 20.86 13.56
C GLY A 127 3.68 21.26 14.47
N SER A 128 2.49 21.57 13.93
CA SER A 128 1.30 21.85 14.74
C SER A 128 0.51 20.56 14.98
N ILE A 129 0.47 20.11 16.23
CA ILE A 129 -0.38 18.99 16.68
C ILE A 129 -1.85 19.45 16.80
N ASP A 130 -2.08 20.76 16.91
CA ASP A 130 -3.40 21.37 17.14
C ASP A 130 -4.21 21.60 15.86
N CYS A 131 -3.75 21.11 14.69
CA CYS A 131 -4.51 21.15 13.44
C CYS A 131 -5.58 20.05 13.37
N MET A 132 -6.38 19.88 14.43
CA MET A 132 -7.63 19.11 14.40
C MET A 132 -8.83 20.06 14.37
N TYR A 133 -9.14 20.62 13.21
CA TYR A 133 -10.51 20.81 12.70
C TYR A 133 -10.48 21.28 11.23
#